data_AF-A0A3N5RPF0-F1
#
_entry.id   AF-A0A3N5RPF0-F1
#
_cell.length_a   1.000
_cell.length_b   1.000
_cell.length_c   1.000
_cell.angle_alpha   90.00
_cell.angle_beta   90.00
_cell.angle_gamma   90.00
#
_symmetry.space_group_name_H-M   'P 1'
#
loop_
_entity.id
_entity.type
_entity.pdbx_description
1 polymer ?
#
loop_
_entity_poly.entity_id
_entity_poly.type
_entity_poly.pdbx_seq_one_letter_code
_entity_poly.pdbx_strand_id
1 'polypeptide(L)'
;MIMTFRWYGKDDPISLRYIRQIPAVKGIVSALYDVPVGDEWPLEKIAALKRAITDTDLELTVIESIPVHEDIKLGLPTREAFIENYCRSIQNMGSLGIPILCYNFMPVFDWMRSDLSFTLADGSTALSYDHDAIAAIDLNEGVL
;
A
#
# COMPACT_ATOMS: atom_id res chain seq x y z
N MET A 1 -19.98 -9.88 -4.11
CA MET A 1 -19.19 -8.70 -3.71
C MET A 1 -18.38 -9.10 -2.48
N ILE A 2 -17.06 -8.94 -2.49
CA ILE A 2 -16.21 -9.20 -1.33
C ILE A 2 -15.85 -7.84 -0.73
N MET A 3 -16.30 -7.56 0.49
CA MET A 3 -15.92 -6.32 1.18
C MET A 3 -14.54 -6.51 1.80
N THR A 4 -13.67 -5.52 1.61
CA THR A 4 -12.27 -5.58 2.01
C THR A 4 -11.91 -4.47 2.99
N PHE A 5 -10.82 -4.68 3.73
CA PHE A 5 -10.24 -3.69 4.63
C PHE A 5 -8.71 -3.66 4.44
N ARG A 6 -8.10 -2.46 4.42
CA ARG A 6 -6.64 -2.34 4.29
C ARG A 6 -5.98 -2.53 5.65
N TRP A 7 -5.01 -3.45 5.72
CA TRP A 7 -4.29 -3.79 6.94
C TRP A 7 -2.78 -3.76 6.70
N TYR A 8 -2.04 -3.04 7.55
CA TYR A 8 -0.62 -2.75 7.38
C TYR A 8 0.32 -3.81 8.00
N GLY A 9 -0.22 -4.95 8.43
CA GLY A 9 0.55 -6.03 9.02
C GLY A 9 0.53 -6.01 10.55
N LYS A 10 1.43 -6.78 11.17
CA LYS A 10 1.43 -7.04 12.62
C LYS A 10 1.52 -5.79 13.50
N ASP A 11 2.12 -4.72 12.97
CA ASP A 11 2.38 -3.47 13.68
C ASP A 11 1.25 -2.44 13.46
N ASP A 12 0.22 -2.79 12.68
CA ASP A 12 -1.00 -1.99 12.53
C ASP A 12 -1.73 -1.90 13.89
N PRO A 13 -2.08 -0.69 14.37
CA PRO A 13 -2.83 -0.53 15.62
C PRO A 13 -4.21 -1.22 15.57
N ILE A 14 -4.75 -1.48 14.37
CA ILE A 14 -5.99 -2.21 14.16
C ILE A 14 -5.68 -3.68 13.83
N SER A 15 -5.80 -4.54 14.85
CA SER A 15 -5.59 -5.98 14.67
C SER A 15 -6.63 -6.65 13.76
N LEU A 16 -6.24 -7.74 13.09
CA LEU A 16 -7.14 -8.61 12.31
C LEU A 16 -8.35 -9.10 13.12
N ARG A 17 -8.18 -9.30 14.44
CA ARG A 17 -9.27 -9.67 15.35
C ARG A 17 -10.39 -8.64 15.35
N TYR A 18 -10.06 -7.34 15.32
CA TYR A 18 -11.06 -6.28 15.25
C TYR A 18 -11.64 -6.17 13.85
N ILE A 19 -10.81 -6.28 12.81
CA ILE A 19 -11.28 -6.19 11.41
C ILE A 19 -12.33 -7.28 11.11
N ARG A 20 -12.13 -8.51 11.61
CA ARG A 20 -13.08 -9.61 11.44
C ARG A 20 -14.47 -9.33 12.03
N GLN A 21 -14.57 -8.43 12.99
CA GLN A 21 -15.85 -8.09 13.63
C GLN A 21 -16.69 -7.12 12.78
N ILE A 22 -16.09 -6.48 11.76
CA ILE A 22 -16.80 -5.56 10.88
C ILE A 22 -17.79 -6.37 10.02
N PRO A 23 -19.10 -6.05 10.06
CA PRO A 23 -20.09 -6.75 9.24
C PRO A 23 -19.72 -6.73 7.76
N ALA A 24 -19.93 -7.87 7.08
CA ALA A 24 -19.64 -8.11 5.67
C ALA A 24 -18.17 -8.11 5.23
N VAL A 25 -17.22 -7.63 6.04
CA VAL A 25 -15.78 -7.70 5.71
C VAL A 25 -15.32 -9.15 5.73
N LYS A 26 -14.74 -9.58 4.60
CA LYS A 26 -14.19 -10.93 4.39
C LYS A 26 -12.81 -10.91 3.77
N GLY A 27 -12.47 -9.85 3.05
CA GLY A 27 -11.17 -9.68 2.43
C GLY A 27 -10.27 -8.70 3.18
N ILE A 28 -8.98 -8.91 3.03
CA ILE A 28 -7.92 -7.98 3.42
C ILE A 28 -7.21 -7.51 2.16
N VAL A 29 -6.86 -6.23 2.18
CA VAL A 29 -5.89 -5.59 1.29
C VAL A 29 -4.62 -5.35 2.11
N SER A 30 -3.46 -5.80 1.64
CA SER A 30 -2.20 -5.62 2.39
C SER A 30 -0.98 -5.61 1.47
N ALA A 31 0.22 -5.46 2.04
CA ALA A 31 1.49 -5.43 1.32
C ALA A 31 2.64 -5.94 2.21
N LEU A 32 3.81 -6.16 1.59
CA LEU A 32 5.06 -6.34 2.31
C LEU A 32 5.71 -4.96 2.49
N TYR A 33 5.99 -4.59 3.75
CA TYR A 33 6.58 -3.31 4.12
C TYR A 33 8.07 -3.40 4.47
N ASP A 34 8.63 -4.60 4.46
CA ASP A 34 10.00 -4.92 4.82
C ASP A 34 10.84 -5.40 3.61
N VAL A 35 10.36 -5.11 2.40
CA VAL A 35 11.05 -5.36 1.13
C VAL A 35 11.36 -4.01 0.49
N PRO A 36 12.63 -3.71 0.16
CA PRO A 36 13.00 -2.46 -0.50
C PRO A 36 12.25 -2.25 -1.82
N VAL A 37 12.03 -0.98 -2.18
CA VAL A 37 11.37 -0.64 -3.45
C VAL A 37 12.21 -1.13 -4.62
N GLY A 38 11.59 -1.84 -5.56
CA GLY A 38 12.25 -2.40 -6.75
C GLY A 38 12.81 -3.81 -6.55
N ASP A 39 12.91 -4.30 -5.31
CA ASP A 39 13.32 -5.69 -5.05
C ASP A 39 12.19 -6.67 -5.36
N GLU A 40 12.56 -7.90 -5.75
CA GLU A 40 11.62 -9.00 -5.92
C GLU A 40 10.94 -9.31 -4.58
N TRP A 41 9.60 -9.38 -4.56
CA TRP A 41 8.85 -9.86 -3.41
C TRP A 41 8.98 -11.38 -3.30
N PRO A 42 9.62 -11.90 -2.24
CA PRO A 42 9.87 -13.33 -2.11
C PRO A 42 8.57 -14.11 -1.86
N LEU A 43 8.41 -15.24 -2.54
CA LEU A 43 7.21 -16.08 -2.46
C LEU A 43 6.86 -16.45 -1.01
N GLU A 44 7.86 -16.80 -0.20
CA GLU A 44 7.71 -17.19 1.19
C GLU A 44 7.18 -16.06 2.07
N LYS A 45 7.58 -14.80 1.79
CA LYS A 45 7.06 -13.64 2.54
C LYS A 45 5.60 -13.37 2.19
N ILE A 46 5.23 -13.46 0.91
CA ILE A 46 3.83 -13.32 0.48
C ILE A 46 2.98 -14.47 1.08
N ALA A 47 3.51 -15.69 1.11
CA ALA A 47 2.85 -16.84 1.72
C ALA A 47 2.67 -16.67 3.24
N ALA A 48 3.67 -16.11 3.94
CA ALA A 48 3.58 -15.81 5.36
C ALA A 48 2.51 -14.75 5.66
N LEU A 49 2.47 -13.67 4.87
CA LEU A 49 1.42 -12.64 4.97
C LEU A 49 0.03 -13.24 4.74
N LYS A 50 -0.13 -14.01 3.65
CA LYS A 50 -1.39 -14.70 3.34
C LYS A 50 -1.83 -15.58 4.51
N ARG A 51 -0.92 -16.38 5.06
CA ARG A 51 -1.19 -17.28 6.19
C ARG A 51 -1.64 -16.51 7.44
N ALA A 52 -0.93 -15.44 7.81
CA ALA A 52 -1.27 -14.62 8.97
C ALA A 52 -2.70 -14.05 8.88
N ILE A 53 -3.17 -13.76 7.66
CA ILE A 53 -4.54 -13.31 7.40
C ILE A 53 -5.52 -14.49 7.43
N THR A 54 -5.23 -15.58 6.71
CA THR A 54 -6.15 -16.73 6.61
C THR A 54 -6.36 -17.46 7.93
N ASP A 55 -5.37 -17.44 8.82
CA ASP A 55 -5.49 -18.01 10.17
C ASP A 55 -6.54 -17.27 11.05
N THR A 56 -7.09 -16.14 10.57
CA THR A 56 -8.15 -15.37 11.24
C THR A 56 -9.54 -15.51 10.62
N ASP A 57 -9.74 -16.43 9.67
CA ASP A 57 -10.96 -16.57 8.85
C ASP A 57 -11.24 -15.35 7.95
N LEU A 58 -10.18 -14.68 7.48
CA LEU A 58 -10.20 -13.63 6.47
C LEU A 58 -9.39 -14.06 5.24
N GLU A 59 -9.61 -13.43 4.10
CA GLU A 59 -8.92 -13.77 2.85
C GLU A 59 -7.98 -12.64 2.41
N LEU A 60 -6.75 -12.94 2.01
CA LEU A 60 -5.91 -11.96 1.33
C LEU A 60 -6.38 -11.82 -0.12
N THR A 61 -7.10 -10.74 -0.41
CA THR A 61 -7.83 -10.54 -1.69
C THR A 61 -7.11 -9.62 -2.67
N VAL A 62 -6.33 -8.67 -2.16
CA VAL A 62 -5.66 -7.64 -2.95
C VAL A 62 -4.29 -7.36 -2.34
N ILE A 63 -3.26 -7.23 -3.18
CA ILE A 63 -2.01 -6.58 -2.78
C ILE A 63 -2.11 -5.09 -3.10
N GLU A 64 -1.92 -4.23 -2.09
CA GLU A 64 -1.82 -2.78 -2.26
C GLU A 64 -0.73 -2.20 -1.35
N SER A 65 0.48 -1.99 -1.86
CA SER A 65 0.91 -2.09 -3.27
C SER A 65 2.27 -2.77 -3.39
N ILE A 66 2.57 -3.29 -4.58
CA ILE A 66 3.96 -3.51 -4.99
C ILE A 66 4.44 -2.15 -5.53
N PRO A 67 5.42 -1.49 -4.89
CA PRO A 67 5.83 -0.14 -5.28
C PRO A 67 6.59 -0.16 -6.60
N VAL A 68 6.23 0.76 -7.51
CA VAL A 68 6.94 0.95 -8.78
C VAL A 68 8.17 1.85 -8.52
N HIS A 69 9.36 1.34 -8.82
CA HIS A 69 10.62 2.07 -8.63
C HIS A 69 10.70 3.35 -9.50
N GLU A 70 11.33 4.41 -8.99
CA GLU A 70 11.43 5.71 -9.68
C GLU A 70 12.15 5.61 -11.04
N ASP A 71 13.20 4.80 -11.16
CA ASP A 71 13.86 4.55 -12.45
C ASP A 71 12.91 4.03 -13.54
N ILE A 72 11.88 3.27 -13.16
CA ILE A 72 10.82 2.85 -14.10
C ILE A 72 10.02 4.08 -14.55
N LYS A 73 9.62 4.94 -13.61
CA LYS A 73 8.85 6.17 -13.87
C LYS A 73 9.62 7.18 -14.71
N LEU A 74 10.91 7.34 -14.44
CA LEU A 74 11.83 8.20 -15.16
C LEU A 74 12.29 7.62 -16.51
N GLY A 75 12.05 6.33 -16.73
CA GLY A 75 12.46 5.64 -17.95
C GLY A 75 13.98 5.48 -18.11
N LEU A 76 14.70 5.38 -17.00
CA LEU A 76 16.17 5.23 -17.01
C LEU A 76 16.60 3.83 -17.48
N PRO A 77 17.81 3.67 -18.04
CA PRO A 77 18.29 2.36 -18.51
C PRO A 77 18.33 1.26 -17.43
N THR A 78 18.48 1.65 -16.16
CA THR A 78 18.47 0.77 -14.98
C THR A 78 17.11 0.13 -14.70
N ARG A 79 16.02 0.65 -15.30
CA ARG A 79 14.65 0.16 -15.07
C ARG A 79 14.44 -1.32 -15.40
N GLU A 80 15.22 -1.88 -16.32
CA GLU A 80 15.00 -3.24 -16.83
C GLU A 80 15.09 -4.28 -15.71
N ALA A 81 16.06 -4.12 -14.79
CA ALA A 81 16.19 -5.00 -13.63
C ALA A 81 14.99 -4.88 -12.67
N PHE A 82 14.50 -3.65 -12.43
CA PHE A 82 13.34 -3.42 -11.57
C PHE A 82 12.03 -3.95 -12.19
N ILE A 83 11.88 -3.84 -13.52
CA ILE A 83 10.74 -4.42 -14.24
C ILE A 83 10.76 -5.95 -14.13
N GLU A 84 11.94 -6.57 -14.24
CA GLU A 84 12.07 -8.02 -14.05
C GLU A 84 11.63 -8.44 -12.63
N ASN A 85 12.14 -7.76 -11.59
CA ASN A 85 11.75 -8.01 -10.21
C ASN A 85 10.25 -7.80 -9.98
N TYR A 86 9.65 -6.76 -10.58
CA TYR A 86 8.22 -6.48 -10.49
C TYR A 86 7.39 -7.61 -11.13
N CYS A 87 7.79 -8.09 -12.31
CA CYS A 87 7.16 -9.24 -12.97
C CYS A 87 7.26 -10.51 -12.14
N ARG A 88 8.41 -10.82 -11.54
CA ARG A 88 8.58 -11.97 -10.64
C ARG A 88 7.70 -11.85 -9.40
N SER A 89 7.59 -10.65 -8.83
CA SER A 89 6.69 -10.38 -7.70
C SER A 89 5.23 -10.66 -8.04
N ILE A 90 4.77 -10.25 -9.24
CA ILE A 90 3.43 -10.58 -9.76
C ILE A 90 3.25 -12.08 -9.94
N GLN A 91 4.25 -12.78 -10.49
CA GLN A 91 4.20 -14.24 -10.66
C GLN A 91 4.11 -14.96 -9.31
N ASN A 92 4.90 -14.56 -8.32
CA ASN A 92 4.87 -15.09 -6.96
C ASN A 92 3.49 -14.86 -6.32
N MET A 93 2.96 -13.64 -6.40
CA MET A 93 1.60 -13.31 -5.96
C MET A 93 0.54 -14.20 -6.64
N GLY A 94 0.62 -14.34 -7.97
CA GLY A 94 -0.30 -15.14 -8.77
C GLY A 94 -0.25 -16.64 -8.45
N SER A 95 0.94 -17.18 -8.16
CA SER A 95 1.12 -18.59 -7.76
C SER A 95 0.44 -18.93 -6.42
N LEU A 96 0.26 -17.92 -5.56
CA LEU A 96 -0.49 -18.04 -4.31
C LEU A 96 -1.99 -17.75 -4.50
N GLY A 97 -2.45 -17.52 -5.74
CA GLY A 97 -3.85 -17.27 -6.05
C GLY A 97 -4.38 -15.94 -5.52
N ILE A 98 -3.52 -14.93 -5.34
CA ILE A 98 -3.95 -13.58 -4.99
C ILE A 98 -4.28 -12.85 -6.31
N PRO A 99 -5.55 -12.50 -6.56
CA PRO A 99 -6.02 -12.21 -7.92
C PRO A 99 -5.82 -10.77 -8.37
N ILE A 100 -5.58 -9.83 -7.45
CA ILE A 100 -5.62 -8.39 -7.72
C ILE A 100 -4.38 -7.71 -7.14
N LEU A 101 -3.70 -6.94 -8.00
CA LEU A 101 -2.65 -6.00 -7.62
C LEU A 101 -3.16 -4.58 -7.86
N CYS A 102 -3.12 -3.76 -6.82
CA CYS A 102 -3.29 -2.30 -6.89
C CYS A 102 -1.91 -1.62 -6.84
N TYR A 103 -1.66 -0.68 -7.74
CA TYR A 103 -0.41 0.07 -7.84
C TYR A 103 -0.68 1.49 -8.36
N ASN A 104 0.32 2.37 -8.27
CA ASN A 104 0.28 3.71 -8.84
C ASN A 104 1.56 4.03 -9.61
N PHE A 105 1.52 5.11 -10.40
CA PHE A 105 2.65 5.61 -11.18
C PHE A 105 2.90 7.10 -10.90
N MET A 106 2.64 7.53 -9.66
CA MET A 106 2.82 8.92 -9.25
C MET A 106 4.31 9.20 -9.02
N PRO A 107 4.89 10.22 -9.66
CA PRO A 107 6.31 10.52 -9.53
C PRO A 107 6.60 11.23 -8.20
N VAL A 108 7.60 10.74 -7.45
CA VAL A 108 8.08 11.31 -6.18
C VAL A 108 7.07 11.30 -5.03
N PHE A 109 5.94 12.00 -5.18
CA PHE A 109 4.91 12.12 -4.16
C PHE A 109 3.77 11.14 -4.47
N ASP A 110 3.45 10.29 -3.50
CA ASP A 110 2.20 9.53 -3.51
C ASP A 110 1.02 10.47 -3.16
N TRP A 111 -0.06 9.98 -2.57
CA TRP A 111 -1.19 10.83 -2.17
C TRP A 111 -0.76 11.99 -1.25
N MET A 112 -1.05 13.23 -1.67
CA MET A 112 -0.64 14.46 -0.98
C MET A 112 -1.78 15.06 -0.14
N ARG A 113 -1.45 15.57 1.05
CA ARG A 113 -2.35 16.33 1.95
C ARG A 113 -1.62 17.52 2.53
N SER A 114 -2.32 18.62 2.79
CA SER A 114 -1.77 19.81 3.45
C SER A 114 -2.05 19.81 4.95
N ASP A 115 -3.14 19.16 5.39
CA ASP A 115 -3.50 19.00 6.80
C ASP A 115 -4.01 17.57 7.05
N LEU A 116 -3.47 16.94 8.09
CA LEU A 116 -3.79 15.57 8.50
C LEU A 116 -4.89 15.52 9.58
N SER A 117 -5.35 16.66 10.07
CA SER A 117 -6.22 16.80 11.23
C SER A 117 -7.25 17.94 11.11
N PHE A 118 -7.69 18.25 9.89
CA PHE A 118 -8.65 19.32 9.63
C PHE A 118 -9.98 19.05 10.35
N THR A 119 -10.38 19.94 11.26
CA THR A 119 -11.58 19.74 12.09
C THR A 119 -12.85 20.13 11.34
N LEU A 120 -13.82 19.22 11.26
CA LEU A 120 -15.13 19.43 10.66
C LEU A 120 -16.13 20.03 11.65
N ALA A 121 -17.27 20.50 11.14
CA ALA A 121 -18.31 21.12 11.95
C ALA A 121 -18.91 20.21 13.03
N ASP A 122 -18.80 18.88 12.88
CA ASP A 122 -19.25 17.89 13.86
C ASP A 122 -18.18 17.53 14.91
N GLY A 123 -16.98 18.12 14.82
CA GLY A 123 -15.86 17.90 15.74
C GLY A 123 -14.93 16.73 15.35
N SER A 124 -15.23 15.99 14.28
CA SER A 124 -14.32 14.98 13.75
C SER A 124 -13.17 15.60 12.96
N THR A 125 -12.08 14.85 12.74
CA THR A 125 -10.96 15.27 11.90
C THR A 125 -10.96 14.56 10.54
N ALA A 126 -10.60 15.27 9.49
CA ALA A 126 -10.41 14.73 8.14
C ALA A 126 -9.04 15.13 7.55
N LEU A 127 -8.61 14.39 6.54
CA LEU A 127 -7.48 14.80 5.70
C LEU A 127 -7.98 15.85 4.70
N SER A 128 -7.22 16.92 4.49
CA SER A 128 -7.58 17.98 3.54
C SER A 128 -6.42 18.40 2.63
N TYR A 129 -6.75 19.16 1.59
CA TYR A 129 -5.80 19.76 0.66
C TYR A 129 -6.15 21.24 0.48
N ASP A 130 -5.19 22.09 0.77
CA ASP A 130 -5.21 23.53 0.53
C ASP A 130 -4.11 23.86 -0.48
N HIS A 131 -4.52 24.40 -1.63
CA HIS A 131 -3.62 24.70 -2.73
C HIS A 131 -2.63 25.82 -2.39
N ASP A 132 -3.10 26.86 -1.71
CA ASP A 132 -2.27 28.04 -1.42
C ASP A 132 -1.22 27.70 -0.35
N ALA A 133 -1.60 26.89 0.64
CA ALA A 133 -0.67 26.37 1.64
C ALA A 133 0.44 25.52 1.01
N ILE A 134 0.10 24.65 0.06
CA ILE A 134 1.09 23.83 -0.65
C ILE A 134 1.96 24.68 -1.57
N ALA A 135 1.38 25.64 -2.29
CA ALA A 135 2.11 26.53 -3.20
C ALA A 135 3.11 27.45 -2.47
N ALA A 136 2.86 27.72 -1.18
CA ALA A 136 3.74 28.51 -0.33
C ALA A 136 4.94 27.73 0.23
N ILE A 137 4.98 26.40 0.09
CA ILE A 137 6.10 25.58 0.56
C ILE A 137 7.34 25.83 -0.30
N ASP A 138 8.46 26.22 0.32
CA ASP A 138 9.75 26.23 -0.36
C ASP A 138 10.35 24.82 -0.38
N LEU A 139 10.38 24.22 -1.57
CA LEU A 139 10.93 22.87 -1.78
C LEU A 139 12.45 22.81 -1.55
N ASN A 140 13.16 23.94 -1.55
CA ASN A 140 14.60 23.98 -1.32
C ASN A 140 14.99 23.91 0.15
N GLU A 141 14.10 24.34 1.06
CA GLU A 141 14.38 24.34 2.49
C GLU A 141 14.14 22.96 3.14
N GLY A 142 13.48 22.05 2.41
CA GLY A 142 13.15 20.70 2.89
C GLY A 142 12.08 20.75 3.98
N VAL A 143 11.09 19.86 3.89
CA VAL A 143 10.09 19.69 4.94
C VAL A 143 10.40 18.35 5.62
N LEU A 144 10.98 18.40 6.81
CA LEU A 144 11.04 17.27 7.74
C LEU A 144 9.97 17.44 8.81
#